data_AF-A0A267EU17-F1
#
_entry.id   AF-A0A267EU17-F1
#
_cell.length_a   1.000
_cell.length_b   1.000
_cell.length_c   1.000
_cell.angle_alpha   90.00
_cell.angle_beta   90.00
_cell.angle_gamma   90.00
#
_symmetry.space_group_name_H-M   'P 1'
#
loop_
_entity.id
_entity.type
_entity.pdbx_description
1 polymer ?
#
loop_
_entity_poly.entity_id
_entity_poly.type
_entity_poly.pdbx_seq_one_letter_code
_entity_poly.pdbx_strand_id
1 'polypeptide(L)'
;MERKNRRDLGDKLSLLRHVPRFVKSGKRNFTDYYDQVSNRKGMVVRRGEQFFLDMEFDEQVDDKDLFGFDVVTTSYGVERLERKWFLKERPTKFSDDESYHCPIQIRTVIVYPGSNKATAVFITSPNCIVAKYWIKQLYVTRKVDLTFCFDVKFSVSVIFNPFHPNDSVYMENDDEREEYVMEDEGRVYFGSSRNIGSRAWYFGQFDDPVLDCAYLLLAKSDLPLEQWGDPVEVARTLSALVNSNDDAGVLVGNWSGDYSEGVSPTEWKSSVPIITQYYESQEPVCFGQCWVFSGVLTTFARALGIPARSVTNFDSAHDTNCNLIVDHYFDDDLTPVAGVAPIRSGTSTCGTTSGWLGLTSATISTAGRRLMPRRRSRARACTAPGPARSGPSRRASWNCRSTRRSSSPRSMRASSTGSAPPTAL
;
A
#
# COMPACT_ATOMS: atom_id res chain seq x y z
N MET A 1 -70.23 20.72 14.82
CA MET A 1 -69.36 19.84 13.99
C MET A 1 -67.92 20.24 14.24
N GLU A 2 -67.31 19.71 15.30
CA GLU A 2 -65.86 19.78 15.49
C GLU A 2 -65.19 18.90 14.44
N ARG A 3 -64.57 19.53 13.45
CA ARG A 3 -63.54 18.87 12.64
C ARG A 3 -62.33 18.68 13.55
N LYS A 4 -62.28 17.55 14.26
CA LYS A 4 -61.04 17.07 14.87
C LYS A 4 -59.97 17.03 13.78
N ASN A 5 -59.00 17.92 13.90
CA ASN A 5 -57.68 17.81 13.29
C ASN A 5 -57.16 16.38 13.53
N ARG A 6 -57.33 15.50 12.54
CA ARG A 6 -56.40 14.40 12.32
C ARG A 6 -55.07 15.07 11.96
N ARG A 7 -54.31 15.44 12.98
CA ARG A 7 -52.87 15.66 12.83
C ARG A 7 -52.33 14.39 12.20
N ASP A 8 -51.59 14.56 11.12
CA ASP A 8 -50.74 13.54 10.53
C ASP A 8 -50.10 12.70 11.65
N LEU A 9 -50.57 11.46 11.82
CA LEU A 9 -49.68 10.39 12.28
C LEU A 9 -48.74 10.10 11.11
N GLY A 10 -47.88 11.08 10.82
CA GLY A 10 -46.91 10.98 9.75
C GLY A 10 -45.91 9.89 10.12
N ASP A 11 -45.72 8.94 9.22
CA ASP A 11 -44.74 7.87 9.27
C ASP A 11 -43.45 8.36 9.97
N LYS A 12 -43.15 7.88 11.17
CA LYS A 12 -41.94 8.24 11.93
C LYS A 12 -41.04 7.02 11.97
N LEU A 13 -39.92 7.07 11.25
CA LEU A 13 -38.90 6.02 11.31
C LEU A 13 -37.68 6.52 12.08
N SER A 14 -37.27 5.79 13.10
CA SER A 14 -36.01 5.97 13.82
C SER A 14 -35.16 4.71 13.79
N LEU A 15 -33.84 4.90 13.69
CA LEU A 15 -32.87 3.82 13.76
C LEU A 15 -32.53 3.54 15.23
N LEU A 16 -32.99 2.42 15.77
CA LEU A 16 -32.73 2.00 17.15
C LEU A 16 -31.30 1.49 17.31
N ARG A 17 -30.81 0.71 16.34
CA ARG A 17 -29.48 0.09 16.41
C ARG A 17 -28.92 -0.17 15.02
N HIS A 18 -27.61 0.02 14.87
CA HIS A 18 -26.84 -0.44 13.72
C HIS A 18 -25.63 -1.24 14.22
N VAL A 19 -25.37 -2.39 13.60
CA VAL A 19 -24.27 -3.28 13.98
C VAL A 19 -23.53 -3.72 12.72
N PRO A 20 -22.34 -3.15 12.43
CA PRO A 20 -21.44 -3.74 11.46
C PRO A 20 -21.05 -5.14 11.95
N ARG A 21 -21.23 -6.18 11.13
CA ARG A 21 -20.92 -7.56 11.54
C ARG A 21 -19.42 -7.84 11.45
N PHE A 22 -18.61 -7.25 12.34
CA PHE A 22 -17.15 -7.38 12.35
C PHE A 22 -16.71 -8.84 12.28
N VAL A 23 -17.01 -9.65 13.29
CA VAL A 23 -16.57 -11.06 13.37
C VAL A 23 -16.97 -11.90 12.16
N LYS A 24 -18.23 -11.76 11.68
CA LYS A 24 -18.71 -12.54 10.52
C LYS A 24 -18.02 -12.10 9.23
N SER A 25 -17.81 -10.80 9.07
CA SER A 25 -17.14 -10.25 7.89
C SER A 25 -15.66 -10.57 7.93
N GLY A 26 -15.00 -10.43 9.08
CA GLY A 26 -13.60 -10.78 9.32
C GLY A 26 -13.31 -12.23 8.96
N LYS A 27 -14.08 -13.19 9.50
CA LYS A 27 -13.93 -14.61 9.15
C LYS A 27 -14.14 -14.89 7.67
N ARG A 28 -15.08 -14.21 7.02
CA ARG A 28 -15.32 -14.36 5.57
C ARG A 28 -14.16 -13.80 4.74
N ASN A 29 -13.52 -12.74 5.23
CA ASN A 29 -12.47 -12.02 4.52
C ASN A 29 -11.06 -12.48 4.91
N PHE A 30 -10.90 -13.44 5.83
CA PHE A 30 -9.61 -13.80 6.43
C PHE A 30 -8.89 -12.56 7.00
N THR A 31 -9.65 -11.78 7.78
CA THR A 31 -9.22 -10.53 8.42
C THR A 31 -9.63 -10.45 9.89
N ASP A 32 -10.10 -11.55 10.48
CA ASP A 32 -10.47 -11.64 11.89
C ASP A 32 -9.30 -11.43 12.85
N TYR A 33 -8.05 -11.63 12.41
CA TYR A 33 -6.85 -11.27 13.16
C TYR A 33 -6.76 -9.75 13.42
N TYR A 34 -7.22 -8.91 12.49
CA TYR A 34 -7.30 -7.46 12.73
C TYR A 34 -8.38 -7.08 13.75
N ASP A 35 -9.43 -7.90 13.88
CA ASP A 35 -10.54 -7.65 14.80
C ASP A 35 -10.19 -8.05 16.25
N GLN A 36 -9.13 -8.85 16.46
CA GLN A 36 -8.69 -9.31 17.77
C GLN A 36 -7.90 -8.25 18.56
N VAL A 37 -7.45 -7.19 17.90
CA VAL A 37 -6.70 -6.09 18.52
C VAL A 37 -7.67 -5.14 19.23
N SER A 38 -7.57 -5.07 20.56
CA SER A 38 -8.57 -4.47 21.46
C SER A 38 -8.90 -2.98 21.25
N ASN A 39 -8.07 -2.26 20.48
CA ASN A 39 -8.20 -0.81 20.28
C ASN A 39 -8.65 -0.41 18.87
N ARG A 40 -8.78 -1.35 17.92
CA ARG A 40 -9.08 -0.99 16.53
C ARG A 40 -10.56 -0.60 16.35
N LYS A 41 -10.79 0.62 15.87
CA LYS A 41 -12.14 1.13 15.52
C LYS A 41 -12.39 1.03 14.02
N GLY A 42 -12.88 -0.11 13.56
CA GLY A 42 -13.22 -0.29 12.14
C GLY A 42 -13.08 -1.72 11.66
N MET A 43 -13.78 -2.03 10.58
CA MET A 43 -13.73 -3.36 9.98
C MET A 43 -12.66 -3.41 8.90
N VAL A 44 -11.93 -4.51 8.79
CA VAL A 44 -11.00 -4.75 7.67
C VAL A 44 -11.63 -5.78 6.73
N VAL A 45 -11.68 -5.46 5.45
CA VAL A 45 -12.23 -6.34 4.40
C VAL A 45 -11.27 -6.41 3.22
N ARG A 46 -11.27 -7.54 2.51
CA ARG A 46 -10.50 -7.68 1.28
C ARG A 46 -11.35 -7.29 0.09
N ARG A 47 -10.75 -6.64 -0.91
CA ARG A 47 -11.47 -6.25 -2.12
C ARG A 47 -12.05 -7.46 -2.86
N GLY A 48 -13.17 -7.30 -3.56
CA GLY A 48 -13.88 -8.42 -4.20
C GLY A 48 -14.81 -9.21 -3.26
N GLU A 49 -14.72 -9.01 -1.94
CA GLU A 49 -15.55 -9.73 -0.96
C GLU A 49 -16.66 -8.87 -0.35
N GLN A 50 -17.61 -9.56 0.29
CA GLN A 50 -18.78 -8.97 0.91
C GLN A 50 -18.58 -8.67 2.40
N PHE A 51 -19.31 -7.66 2.87
CA PHE A 51 -19.46 -7.35 4.29
C PHE A 51 -20.87 -6.85 4.63
N PHE A 52 -21.21 -6.80 5.91
CA PHE A 52 -22.59 -6.69 6.36
C PHE A 52 -22.80 -5.60 7.42
N LEU A 53 -23.92 -4.90 7.31
CA LEU A 53 -24.44 -3.98 8.32
C LEU A 53 -25.87 -4.39 8.69
N ASP A 54 -26.07 -4.75 9.95
CA ASP A 54 -27.41 -4.97 10.49
C ASP A 54 -28.00 -3.66 10.99
N MET A 55 -29.29 -3.46 10.75
CA MET A 55 -30.04 -2.27 11.10
C MET A 55 -31.35 -2.71 11.76
N GLU A 56 -31.74 -1.99 12.81
CA GLU A 56 -32.95 -2.22 13.58
C GLU A 56 -33.64 -0.89 13.82
N PHE A 57 -34.91 -0.82 13.44
CA PHE A 57 -35.73 0.39 13.44
C PHE A 57 -36.84 0.32 14.49
N ASP A 58 -37.50 1.42 14.81
CA ASP A 58 -38.66 1.46 15.71
C ASP A 58 -39.95 0.97 15.03
N GLU A 59 -40.06 1.18 13.72
CA GLU A 59 -41.15 0.72 12.88
C GLU A 59 -40.71 -0.41 11.95
N GLN A 60 -41.69 -1.12 11.38
CA GLN A 60 -41.44 -2.08 10.31
C GLN A 60 -40.89 -1.37 9.07
N VAL A 61 -39.91 -2.01 8.45
CA VAL A 61 -39.36 -1.62 7.15
C VAL A 61 -39.94 -2.53 6.08
N ASP A 62 -40.28 -1.95 4.93
CA ASP A 62 -40.94 -2.63 3.81
C ASP A 62 -39.92 -2.87 2.67
N ASP A 63 -40.16 -3.86 1.81
CA ASP A 63 -39.29 -4.18 0.67
C ASP A 63 -39.32 -3.09 -0.43
N LYS A 64 -40.26 -2.14 -0.33
CA LYS A 64 -40.35 -0.94 -1.16
C LYS A 64 -39.55 0.24 -0.64
N ASP A 65 -39.11 0.21 0.62
CA ASP A 65 -38.27 1.27 1.18
C ASP A 65 -36.91 1.25 0.47
N LEU A 66 -36.41 2.41 0.05
CA LEU A 66 -35.13 2.54 -0.65
C LEU A 66 -34.02 2.90 0.33
N PHE A 67 -32.95 2.12 0.33
CA PHE A 67 -31.79 2.39 1.17
C PHE A 67 -30.68 3.11 0.40
N GLY A 68 -30.06 4.09 1.04
CA GLY A 68 -28.89 4.78 0.53
C GLY A 68 -27.86 5.07 1.61
N PHE A 69 -26.60 5.23 1.23
CA PHE A 69 -25.50 5.44 2.17
C PHE A 69 -24.50 6.48 1.69
N ASP A 70 -24.05 7.35 2.59
CA ASP A 70 -22.91 8.23 2.35
C ASP A 70 -21.61 7.48 2.66
N VAL A 71 -20.74 7.37 1.66
CA VAL A 71 -19.39 6.79 1.78
C VAL A 71 -18.35 7.87 1.51
N VAL A 72 -17.33 7.96 2.38
CA VAL A 72 -16.25 8.94 2.25
C VAL A 72 -14.90 8.27 2.45
N THR A 73 -13.88 8.62 1.67
CA THR A 73 -12.49 8.22 1.97
C THR A 73 -11.95 8.97 3.19
N THR A 74 -11.01 8.34 3.90
CA THR A 74 -10.18 9.01 4.90
C THR A 74 -9.13 9.87 4.21
N SER A 75 -8.97 11.12 4.64
CA SER A 75 -8.03 12.07 4.02
C SER A 75 -6.61 11.97 4.56
N TYR A 76 -6.42 11.48 5.79
CA TYR A 76 -5.12 11.45 6.48
C TYR A 76 -4.44 12.84 6.54
N GLY A 77 -5.24 13.92 6.58
CA GLY A 77 -4.74 15.30 6.53
C GLY A 77 -4.41 15.81 5.12
N VAL A 78 -4.75 15.05 4.08
CA VAL A 78 -4.45 15.35 2.67
C VAL A 78 -5.75 15.50 1.88
N GLU A 79 -6.18 16.74 1.64
CA GLU A 79 -7.48 17.06 1.00
C GLU A 79 -7.65 16.42 -0.38
N ARG A 80 -6.58 16.27 -1.18
CA ARG A 80 -6.65 15.65 -2.52
C ARG A 80 -7.15 14.20 -2.51
N LEU A 81 -7.12 13.52 -1.35
CA LEU A 81 -7.58 12.14 -1.18
C LEU A 81 -9.05 12.05 -0.79
N GLU A 82 -9.70 13.17 -0.47
CA GLU A 82 -11.11 13.18 -0.10
C GLU A 82 -11.98 12.90 -1.33
N ARG A 83 -12.85 11.92 -1.18
CA ARG A 83 -13.88 11.53 -2.14
C ARG A 83 -15.13 11.19 -1.35
N LYS A 84 -16.27 11.65 -1.84
CA LYS A 84 -17.59 11.35 -1.26
C LYS A 84 -18.46 10.73 -2.34
N TRP A 85 -19.16 9.66 -1.99
CA TRP A 85 -20.13 8.99 -2.82
C TRP A 85 -21.43 8.79 -2.08
N PHE A 86 -22.53 8.80 -2.82
CA PHE A 86 -23.85 8.42 -2.33
C PHE A 86 -24.25 7.11 -3.00
N LEU A 87 -24.32 6.04 -2.22
CA LEU A 87 -24.76 4.72 -2.69
C LEU A 87 -26.28 4.66 -2.70
N LYS A 88 -26.87 4.15 -3.78
CA LYS A 88 -28.30 3.85 -3.89
C LYS A 88 -28.47 2.38 -4.22
N GLU A 89 -29.48 1.76 -3.62
CA GLU A 89 -29.83 0.35 -3.83
C GLU A 89 -30.26 0.00 -5.28
N ARG A 90 -30.67 0.98 -6.11
CA ARG A 90 -31.08 0.73 -7.51
C ARG A 90 -30.25 1.50 -8.55
N PRO A 91 -29.65 0.79 -9.52
CA PRO A 91 -29.69 1.13 -10.93
C PRO A 91 -30.64 0.15 -11.65
N THR A 92 -31.57 0.67 -12.45
CA THR A 92 -32.31 -0.13 -13.44
C THR A 92 -31.31 -0.84 -14.35
N LYS A 93 -31.19 -2.17 -14.18
CA LYS A 93 -30.21 -3.08 -14.80
C LYS A 93 -28.79 -2.89 -14.24
N PHE A 94 -28.16 -4.00 -13.85
CA PHE A 94 -26.72 -4.10 -13.70
C PHE A 94 -26.08 -3.54 -14.98
N SER A 95 -25.50 -2.34 -14.92
CA SER A 95 -24.60 -1.87 -15.96
C SER A 95 -23.19 -2.24 -15.51
N ASP A 96 -22.51 -3.06 -16.28
CA ASP A 96 -21.07 -3.34 -16.16
C ASP A 96 -20.21 -2.12 -16.56
N ASP A 97 -20.75 -0.90 -16.46
CA ASP A 97 -20.12 0.33 -16.93
C ASP A 97 -19.25 0.92 -15.79
N GLU A 98 -18.09 0.30 -15.58
CA GLU A 98 -17.12 0.52 -14.49
C GLU A 98 -16.35 1.87 -14.53
N SER A 99 -16.92 2.99 -14.98
CA SER A 99 -16.09 4.19 -15.20
C SER A 99 -16.12 5.28 -14.11
N TYR A 100 -17.05 5.27 -13.13
CA TYR A 100 -17.06 6.29 -12.04
C TYR A 100 -17.62 5.80 -10.68
N HIS A 101 -17.67 4.49 -10.44
CA HIS A 101 -18.36 3.94 -9.27
C HIS A 101 -17.55 4.07 -7.97
N CYS A 102 -18.28 4.32 -6.87
CA CYS A 102 -17.74 4.18 -5.52
C CYS A 102 -17.07 2.81 -5.38
N PRO A 103 -15.88 2.71 -4.78
CA PRO A 103 -15.17 1.44 -4.62
C PRO A 103 -15.97 0.41 -3.78
N ILE A 104 -16.93 0.88 -2.97
CA ILE A 104 -17.91 0.08 -2.22
C ILE A 104 -19.29 0.24 -2.88
N GLN A 105 -20.01 -0.86 -3.09
CA GLN A 105 -21.36 -0.88 -3.62
C GLN A 105 -22.32 -1.63 -2.69
N ILE A 106 -23.61 -1.33 -2.77
CA ILE A 106 -24.67 -2.12 -2.12
C ILE A 106 -25.01 -3.29 -3.05
N ARG A 107 -24.77 -4.52 -2.62
CA ARG A 107 -25.16 -5.72 -3.36
C ARG A 107 -26.67 -5.97 -3.25
N THR A 108 -27.20 -5.84 -2.04
CA THR A 108 -28.63 -6.01 -1.72
C THR A 108 -28.91 -5.53 -0.31
N VAL A 109 -30.14 -5.10 -0.03
CA VAL A 109 -30.64 -4.94 1.33
C VAL A 109 -31.69 -6.02 1.60
N ILE A 110 -31.47 -6.80 2.64
CA ILE A 110 -32.36 -7.87 3.06
C ILE A 110 -33.29 -7.30 4.11
N VAL A 111 -34.57 -7.10 3.75
CA VAL A 111 -35.63 -6.73 4.68
C VAL A 111 -36.31 -8.00 5.18
N TYR A 112 -36.42 -8.19 6.49
CA TYR A 112 -37.04 -9.39 7.06
C TYR A 112 -38.57 -9.21 7.14
N PRO A 113 -39.39 -10.06 6.50
CA PRO A 113 -40.83 -9.87 6.45
C PRO A 113 -41.48 -9.76 7.84
N GLY A 114 -42.31 -8.73 8.04
CA GLY A 114 -42.98 -8.47 9.32
C GLY A 114 -42.05 -8.03 10.46
N SER A 115 -40.79 -7.70 10.16
CA SER A 115 -39.79 -7.26 11.12
C SER A 115 -39.45 -5.78 10.95
N ASN A 116 -38.84 -5.21 11.98
CA ASN A 116 -38.20 -3.89 12.00
C ASN A 116 -36.70 -3.98 11.70
N LYS A 117 -36.24 -5.09 11.12
CA LYS A 117 -34.82 -5.38 10.88
C LYS A 117 -34.53 -5.40 9.40
N ALA A 118 -33.35 -4.90 9.05
CA ALA A 118 -32.78 -5.03 7.71
C ALA A 118 -31.27 -5.30 7.79
N THR A 119 -30.73 -6.01 6.81
CA THR A 119 -29.29 -6.21 6.66
C THR A 119 -28.85 -5.67 5.31
N ALA A 120 -28.01 -4.62 5.31
CA ALA A 120 -27.34 -4.17 4.09
C ALA A 120 -26.11 -5.06 3.82
N VAL A 121 -26.04 -5.61 2.61
CA VAL A 121 -24.91 -6.38 2.10
C VAL A 121 -24.13 -5.50 1.15
N PHE A 122 -22.88 -5.21 1.49
CA PHE A 122 -21.97 -4.45 0.65
C PHE A 122 -21.01 -5.39 -0.09
N ILE A 123 -20.50 -4.92 -1.23
CA ILE A 123 -19.48 -5.61 -2.01
C ILE A 123 -18.51 -4.58 -2.59
N THR A 124 -17.27 -4.99 -2.80
CA THR A 124 -16.24 -4.20 -3.48
C THR A 124 -15.83 -4.88 -4.78
N SER A 125 -15.39 -4.11 -5.78
CA SER A 125 -14.80 -4.69 -6.99
C SER A 125 -13.44 -5.34 -6.67
N PRO A 126 -13.03 -6.44 -7.35
CA PRO A 126 -11.68 -6.98 -7.21
C PRO A 126 -10.55 -6.00 -7.59
N ASN A 127 -10.87 -4.92 -8.32
CA ASN A 127 -9.91 -3.85 -8.65
C ASN A 127 -10.09 -2.58 -7.79
N CYS A 128 -10.85 -2.69 -6.70
CA CYS A 128 -11.13 -1.60 -5.77
C CYS A 128 -9.83 -0.96 -5.24
N ILE A 129 -9.89 0.36 -5.06
CA ILE A 129 -8.86 1.17 -4.39
C ILE A 129 -8.73 0.67 -2.95
N VAL A 130 -7.50 0.37 -2.52
CA VAL A 130 -7.24 -0.03 -1.12
C VAL A 130 -7.09 1.22 -0.26
N ALA A 131 -8.07 1.52 0.57
CA ALA A 131 -8.07 2.69 1.44
C ALA A 131 -8.99 2.47 2.65
N LYS A 132 -8.95 3.39 3.61
CA LYS A 132 -9.93 3.46 4.70
C LYS A 132 -11.11 4.35 4.31
N TYR A 133 -12.29 3.77 4.31
CA TYR A 133 -13.57 4.42 4.02
C TYR A 133 -14.38 4.62 5.31
N TRP A 134 -15.32 5.56 5.26
CA TRP A 134 -16.29 5.81 6.30
C TRP A 134 -17.69 5.74 5.71
N ILE A 135 -18.54 4.88 6.27
CA ILE A 135 -19.98 4.90 6.02
C ILE A 135 -20.58 5.80 7.10
N LYS A 136 -20.97 7.02 6.72
CA LYS A 136 -21.33 8.08 7.68
C LYS A 136 -22.83 8.14 7.94
N GLN A 137 -23.60 8.23 6.86
CA GLN A 137 -25.06 8.41 6.90
C GLN A 137 -25.77 7.24 6.21
N LEU A 138 -26.90 6.85 6.78
CA LEU A 138 -27.90 5.99 6.18
C LEU A 138 -29.12 6.84 5.81
N TYR A 139 -29.66 6.60 4.63
CA TYR A 139 -30.89 7.20 4.14
C TYR A 139 -31.91 6.10 3.87
N VAL A 140 -33.12 6.26 4.38
CA VAL A 140 -34.25 5.38 4.08
C VAL A 140 -35.36 6.22 3.48
N THR A 141 -35.67 5.99 2.21
CA THR A 141 -36.73 6.71 1.50
C THR A 141 -37.96 5.81 1.38
N ARG A 142 -39.03 6.20 2.07
CA ARG A 142 -40.37 5.58 2.04
C ARG A 142 -41.27 6.37 1.09
N LYS A 143 -41.96 5.67 0.20
CA LYS A 143 -42.79 6.31 -0.87
C LYS A 143 -41.93 7.29 -1.69
N VAL A 144 -42.53 8.16 -2.51
CA VAL A 144 -41.76 9.01 -3.44
C VAL A 144 -41.03 10.16 -2.72
N ASP A 145 -41.51 10.64 -1.56
CA ASP A 145 -41.05 11.92 -1.00
C ASP A 145 -40.66 11.92 0.50
N LEU A 146 -40.66 10.78 1.20
CA LEU A 146 -40.33 10.74 2.64
C LEU A 146 -38.98 10.08 2.88
N THR A 147 -37.94 10.88 3.11
CA THR A 147 -36.58 10.38 3.39
C THR A 147 -36.18 10.63 4.83
N PHE A 148 -35.78 9.56 5.52
CA PHE A 148 -35.20 9.59 6.85
C PHE A 148 -33.67 9.48 6.75
N CYS A 149 -32.95 10.19 7.62
CA CYS A 149 -31.48 10.22 7.64
C CYS A 149 -30.98 9.83 9.04
N PHE A 150 -29.99 8.95 9.09
CA PHE A 150 -29.46 8.40 10.34
C PHE A 150 -27.93 8.35 10.34
N ASP A 151 -27.33 8.78 11.46
CA ASP A 151 -25.89 8.64 11.70
C ASP A 151 -25.55 7.17 11.99
N VAL A 152 -24.68 6.55 11.19
CA VAL A 152 -24.18 5.17 11.40
C VAL A 152 -22.67 5.10 11.62
N LYS A 153 -21.91 6.08 11.12
CA LYS A 153 -20.48 6.35 11.39
C LYS A 153 -19.63 5.13 11.78
N PHE A 154 -19.27 4.30 10.81
CA PHE A 154 -18.23 3.27 11.01
C PHE A 154 -17.23 3.27 9.86
N SER A 155 -16.01 2.83 10.16
CA SER A 155 -14.93 2.77 9.18
C SER A 155 -14.75 1.36 8.61
N VAL A 156 -14.36 1.30 7.33
CA VAL A 156 -14.07 0.07 6.59
C VAL A 156 -12.73 0.25 5.88
N SER A 157 -11.71 -0.47 6.33
CA SER A 157 -10.41 -0.57 5.64
C SER A 157 -10.50 -1.65 4.56
N VAL A 158 -10.30 -1.27 3.31
CA VAL A 158 -10.25 -2.21 2.19
C VAL A 158 -8.79 -2.51 1.85
N ILE A 159 -8.43 -3.79 1.84
CA ILE A 159 -7.08 -4.29 1.51
C ILE A 159 -7.11 -5.22 0.28
N PHE A 160 -5.93 -5.57 -0.25
CA PHE A 160 -5.79 -6.51 -1.37
C PHE A 160 -6.28 -7.93 -0.99
N ASN A 161 -6.68 -8.70 -2.01
CA ASN A 161 -7.28 -10.01 -1.82
C ASN A 161 -6.52 -11.16 -2.51
N PRO A 162 -5.57 -11.81 -1.81
CA PRO A 162 -4.85 -12.95 -2.36
C PRO A 162 -5.69 -14.23 -2.45
N PHE A 163 -6.90 -14.24 -1.89
CA PHE A 163 -7.83 -15.38 -1.91
C PHE A 163 -8.81 -15.32 -3.09
N HIS A 164 -8.93 -14.18 -3.77
CA HIS A 164 -9.92 -13.98 -4.82
C HIS A 164 -9.31 -14.15 -6.23
N PRO A 165 -9.74 -15.10 -7.07
CA PRO A 165 -9.11 -15.42 -8.36
C PRO A 165 -8.97 -14.26 -9.36
N ASN A 166 -9.87 -13.28 -9.29
CA ASN A 166 -9.83 -12.10 -10.18
C ASN A 166 -8.98 -10.94 -9.62
N ASP A 167 -8.41 -11.07 -8.43
CA ASP A 167 -7.51 -10.06 -7.87
C ASP A 167 -6.10 -10.21 -8.49
N SER A 168 -5.42 -9.10 -8.73
CA SER A 168 -4.05 -9.09 -9.25
C SER A 168 -3.00 -9.69 -8.31
N VAL A 169 -3.30 -9.84 -7.02
CA VAL A 169 -2.43 -10.51 -6.04
C VAL A 169 -2.88 -11.94 -5.68
N TYR A 170 -3.81 -12.52 -6.46
CA TYR A 170 -4.29 -13.88 -6.21
C TYR A 170 -3.15 -14.90 -6.13
N MET A 171 -3.22 -15.77 -5.13
CA MET A 171 -2.34 -16.92 -4.98
C MET A 171 -3.21 -18.16 -4.91
N GLU A 172 -2.96 -19.15 -5.76
CA GLU A 172 -3.77 -20.37 -5.81
C GLU A 172 -3.47 -21.31 -4.63
N ASN A 173 -2.21 -21.40 -4.20
CA ASN A 173 -1.77 -22.31 -3.15
C ASN A 173 -2.09 -21.76 -1.75
N ASP A 174 -2.86 -22.54 -0.98
CA ASP A 174 -3.30 -22.24 0.38
C ASP A 174 -2.11 -22.08 1.35
N ASP A 175 -1.11 -22.97 1.29
CA ASP A 175 0.07 -22.91 2.15
C ASP A 175 0.91 -21.66 1.86
N GLU A 176 1.00 -21.26 0.59
CA GLU A 176 1.69 -20.02 0.22
C GLU A 176 0.92 -18.77 0.67
N ARG A 177 -0.42 -18.81 0.65
CA ARG A 177 -1.24 -17.72 1.21
C ARG A 177 -1.04 -17.60 2.71
N GLU A 178 -1.00 -18.73 3.41
CA GLU A 178 -0.74 -18.74 4.85
C GLU A 178 0.64 -18.11 5.14
N GLU A 179 1.70 -18.63 4.54
CA GLU A 179 3.08 -18.18 4.79
C GLU A 179 3.34 -16.72 4.35
N TYR A 180 2.80 -16.27 3.21
CA TYR A 180 3.13 -14.97 2.64
C TYR A 180 2.17 -13.84 2.98
N VAL A 181 1.06 -14.15 3.65
CA VAL A 181 0.01 -13.16 3.99
C VAL A 181 -0.41 -13.28 5.46
N MET A 182 -0.69 -14.49 5.92
CA MET A 182 -1.32 -14.70 7.23
C MET A 182 -0.30 -14.84 8.36
N GLU A 183 0.84 -15.48 8.10
CA GLU A 183 1.89 -15.66 9.10
C GLU A 183 2.50 -14.30 9.49
N ASP A 184 2.49 -13.96 10.78
CA ASP A 184 2.97 -12.68 11.33
C ASP A 184 4.32 -12.78 12.01
N GLU A 185 4.87 -13.99 12.12
CA GLU A 185 6.25 -14.25 12.45
C GLU A 185 7.05 -14.71 11.22
N GLY A 186 8.37 -14.74 11.33
CA GLY A 186 9.20 -15.20 10.24
C GLY A 186 10.67 -15.24 10.60
N ARG A 187 11.49 -15.49 9.58
CA ARG A 187 12.94 -15.59 9.73
C ARG A 187 13.67 -14.67 8.76
N VAL A 188 14.67 -13.99 9.30
CA VAL A 188 15.69 -13.27 8.53
C VAL A 188 16.96 -14.09 8.56
N TYR A 189 17.47 -14.44 7.38
CA TYR A 189 18.73 -15.16 7.24
C TYR A 189 19.92 -14.20 7.18
N PHE A 190 21.02 -14.56 7.82
CA PHE A 190 22.27 -13.79 7.85
C PHE A 190 23.47 -14.74 7.89
N GLY A 191 24.69 -14.20 8.01
CA GLY A 191 25.91 -15.01 7.97
C GLY A 191 26.41 -15.17 6.53
N SER A 192 27.01 -16.32 6.23
CA SER A 192 27.64 -16.60 4.94
C SER A 192 26.92 -17.67 4.13
N SER A 193 27.19 -17.72 2.83
CA SER A 193 26.78 -18.84 1.97
C SER A 193 27.28 -20.21 2.47
N ARG A 194 28.31 -20.23 3.33
CA ARG A 194 28.88 -21.44 3.94
C ARG A 194 28.44 -21.69 5.39
N ASN A 195 27.88 -20.69 6.05
CA ASN A 195 27.44 -20.75 7.44
C ASN A 195 26.25 -19.79 7.61
N ILE A 196 25.06 -20.32 7.32
CA ILE A 196 23.81 -19.56 7.30
C ILE A 196 23.23 -19.53 8.72
N GLY A 197 23.17 -18.33 9.30
CA GLY A 197 22.42 -18.05 10.51
C GLY A 197 20.98 -17.62 10.18
N SER A 198 20.09 -17.73 11.17
CA SER A 198 18.74 -17.15 11.09
C SER A 198 18.35 -16.48 12.41
N ARG A 199 17.55 -15.44 12.29
CA ARG A 199 16.96 -14.69 13.41
C ARG A 199 15.45 -14.65 13.22
N ALA A 200 14.71 -14.88 14.30
CA ALA A 200 13.27 -14.67 14.29
C ALA A 200 12.98 -13.17 14.11
N TRP A 201 11.91 -12.88 13.38
CA TRP A 201 11.40 -11.53 13.18
C TRP A 201 9.88 -11.55 13.31
N TYR A 202 9.34 -10.73 14.21
CA TYR A 202 7.90 -10.56 14.35
C TYR A 202 7.46 -9.41 13.42
N PHE A 203 6.82 -9.76 12.31
CA PHE A 203 6.26 -8.78 11.37
C PHE A 203 5.09 -8.03 11.99
N GLY A 204 4.19 -8.73 12.69
CA GLY A 204 3.06 -8.15 13.42
C GLY A 204 2.12 -7.30 12.55
N GLN A 205 1.85 -7.72 11.30
CA GLN A 205 1.06 -6.92 10.35
C GLN A 205 -0.38 -6.62 10.81
N PHE A 206 -0.91 -7.41 11.75
CA PHE A 206 -2.26 -7.25 12.29
C PHE A 206 -2.31 -6.27 13.46
N ASP A 207 -1.18 -5.95 14.07
CA ASP A 207 -1.11 -5.07 15.24
C ASP A 207 -1.41 -3.61 14.87
N ASP A 208 -2.06 -2.90 15.77
CA ASP A 208 -2.24 -1.45 15.64
C ASP A 208 -0.92 -0.73 15.99
N PRO A 209 -0.50 0.31 15.23
CA PRO A 209 -1.23 1.00 14.16
C PRO A 209 -0.80 0.61 12.73
N VAL A 210 -0.28 -0.60 12.50
CA VAL A 210 0.48 -0.96 11.28
C VAL A 210 -0.27 -0.67 9.98
N LEU A 211 -1.52 -1.14 9.86
CA LEU A 211 -2.32 -0.94 8.65
C LEU A 211 -2.70 0.55 8.45
N ASP A 212 -3.02 1.28 9.52
CA ASP A 212 -3.31 2.71 9.43
C ASP A 212 -2.05 3.51 9.04
N CYS A 213 -0.88 3.09 9.52
CA CYS A 213 0.41 3.65 9.10
C CYS A 213 0.71 3.37 7.63
N ALA A 214 0.38 2.18 7.11
CA ALA A 214 0.54 1.88 5.69
C ALA A 214 -0.24 2.86 4.80
N TYR A 215 -1.50 3.14 5.14
CA TYR A 215 -2.30 4.14 4.41
C TYR A 215 -1.77 5.57 4.60
N LEU A 216 -1.27 5.92 5.80
CA LEU A 216 -0.65 7.21 6.04
C LEU A 216 0.57 7.43 5.13
N LEU A 217 1.41 6.40 4.96
CA LEU A 217 2.56 6.47 4.03
C LEU A 217 2.12 6.69 2.59
N LEU A 218 1.11 5.94 2.13
CA LEU A 218 0.54 6.17 0.80
C LEU A 218 -0.03 7.58 0.65
N ALA A 219 -0.65 8.13 1.71
CA ALA A 219 -1.17 9.50 1.73
C ALA A 219 -0.07 10.57 1.62
N LYS A 220 1.06 10.35 2.32
CA LYS A 220 2.26 11.21 2.27
C LYS A 220 3.00 11.15 0.93
N SER A 221 2.80 10.08 0.16
CA SER A 221 3.39 9.94 -1.19
C SER A 221 2.72 10.85 -2.23
N ASP A 222 3.34 11.01 -3.39
CA ASP A 222 2.72 11.64 -4.57
C ASP A 222 1.80 10.68 -5.37
N LEU A 223 1.57 9.45 -4.89
CA LEU A 223 0.76 8.46 -5.60
C LEU A 223 -0.72 8.92 -5.65
N PRO A 224 -1.33 9.04 -6.86
CA PRO A 224 -2.75 9.33 -6.99
C PRO A 224 -3.60 8.23 -6.34
N LEU A 225 -4.71 8.62 -5.70
CA LEU A 225 -5.61 7.68 -4.99
C LEU A 225 -6.09 6.54 -5.89
N GLU A 226 -6.33 6.85 -7.17
CA GLU A 226 -6.81 5.91 -8.19
C GLU A 226 -5.79 4.78 -8.46
N GLN A 227 -4.51 5.01 -8.15
CA GLN A 227 -3.44 4.01 -8.29
C GLN A 227 -3.20 3.18 -7.03
N TRP A 228 -3.86 3.48 -5.91
CA TRP A 228 -3.70 2.67 -4.70
C TRP A 228 -4.29 1.25 -4.88
N GLY A 229 -5.17 1.04 -5.87
CA GLY A 229 -5.62 -0.29 -6.27
C GLY A 229 -4.60 -1.12 -7.08
N ASP A 230 -3.46 -0.55 -7.49
CA ASP A 230 -2.41 -1.27 -8.22
C ASP A 230 -1.31 -1.74 -7.24
N PRO A 231 -1.16 -3.06 -7.02
CA PRO A 231 -0.17 -3.57 -6.08
C PRO A 231 1.27 -3.26 -6.50
N VAL A 232 1.55 -3.04 -7.79
CA VAL A 232 2.90 -2.69 -8.27
C VAL A 232 3.26 -1.27 -7.90
N GLU A 233 2.34 -0.32 -8.07
CA GLU A 233 2.57 1.08 -7.71
C GLU A 233 2.62 1.24 -6.18
N VAL A 234 1.72 0.58 -5.45
CA VAL A 234 1.77 0.53 -3.98
C VAL A 234 3.10 -0.04 -3.49
N ALA A 235 3.55 -1.18 -4.05
CA ALA A 235 4.83 -1.79 -3.70
C ALA A 235 6.03 -0.85 -3.94
N ARG A 236 6.05 -0.16 -5.09
CA ARG A 236 7.09 0.81 -5.43
C ARG A 236 7.11 1.96 -4.43
N THR A 237 5.95 2.56 -4.18
CA THR A 237 5.81 3.69 -3.26
C THR A 237 6.26 3.31 -1.85
N LEU A 238 5.80 2.16 -1.33
CA LEU A 238 6.23 1.70 -0.01
C LEU A 238 7.74 1.45 0.03
N SER A 239 8.32 0.81 -1.00
CA SER A 239 9.76 0.52 -1.03
C SER A 239 10.64 1.78 -1.00
N ALA A 240 10.16 2.90 -1.53
CA ALA A 240 10.80 4.20 -1.42
C ALA A 240 10.63 4.76 0.01
N LEU A 241 9.40 4.77 0.51
CA LEU A 241 9.05 5.39 1.79
C LEU A 241 9.50 4.64 3.04
N VAL A 242 9.97 3.39 2.97
CA VAL A 242 10.60 2.76 4.14
C VAL A 242 11.98 3.40 4.42
N ASN A 243 12.70 3.89 3.40
CA ASN A 243 14.00 4.54 3.56
C ASN A 243 13.85 6.06 3.71
N SER A 244 14.38 6.64 4.79
CA SER A 244 14.26 8.08 5.04
C SER A 244 15.34 8.94 4.39
N ASN A 245 16.46 8.35 3.97
CA ASN A 245 17.62 9.13 3.54
C ASN A 245 17.38 9.92 2.24
N ASP A 246 16.36 9.55 1.46
CA ASP A 246 15.99 10.23 0.20
C ASP A 246 14.58 10.85 0.26
N ASP A 247 13.62 10.21 0.96
CA ASP A 247 12.18 10.50 0.85
C ASP A 247 11.48 10.84 2.18
N ALA A 248 12.22 11.17 3.26
CA ALA A 248 11.65 11.42 4.61
C ALA A 248 10.72 10.28 5.11
N GLY A 249 11.06 9.06 4.71
CA GLY A 249 10.42 7.80 5.05
C GLY A 249 10.58 7.33 6.50
N VAL A 250 10.30 6.05 6.72
CA VAL A 250 10.11 5.46 8.06
C VAL A 250 11.40 5.31 8.86
N LEU A 251 12.51 4.91 8.23
CA LEU A 251 13.73 4.49 8.92
C LEU A 251 14.99 5.17 8.38
N VAL A 252 15.83 5.63 9.31
CA VAL A 252 17.16 6.19 9.01
C VAL A 252 18.18 5.06 8.91
N GLY A 253 18.85 4.96 7.76
CA GLY A 253 19.90 3.95 7.55
C GLY A 253 21.23 4.35 8.17
N ASN A 254 21.85 3.48 8.97
CA ASN A 254 23.16 3.76 9.58
C ASN A 254 24.08 2.52 9.66
N TRP A 255 25.30 2.67 9.12
CA TRP A 255 26.36 1.65 9.06
C TRP A 255 27.69 2.08 9.71
N SER A 256 27.73 3.24 10.36
CA SER A 256 28.95 3.77 10.98
C SER A 256 29.45 2.89 12.13
N GLY A 257 28.54 2.18 12.80
CA GLY A 257 28.78 1.45 14.05
C GLY A 257 28.54 2.30 15.30
N ASP A 258 28.28 3.60 15.13
CA ASP A 258 27.83 4.50 16.19
C ASP A 258 26.31 4.70 16.07
N TYR A 259 25.59 4.31 17.12
CA TYR A 259 24.14 4.35 17.21
C TYR A 259 23.66 5.16 18.43
N SER A 260 24.48 6.07 18.98
CA SER A 260 24.15 6.83 20.21
C SER A 260 22.82 7.58 20.14
N GLU A 261 22.44 8.05 18.94
CA GLU A 261 21.24 8.84 18.68
C GLU A 261 19.98 7.99 18.43
N GLY A 262 20.02 6.67 18.62
CA GLY A 262 18.89 5.80 18.35
C GLY A 262 19.07 4.36 18.81
N VAL A 263 18.32 3.46 18.21
CA VAL A 263 18.38 2.02 18.50
C VAL A 263 19.34 1.35 17.53
N SER A 264 20.20 0.46 18.05
CA SER A 264 21.07 -0.36 17.21
C SER A 264 20.24 -1.20 16.23
N PRO A 265 20.57 -1.23 14.93
CA PRO A 265 19.86 -2.06 13.95
C PRO A 265 19.80 -3.56 14.31
N THR A 266 20.71 -4.04 15.15
CA THR A 266 20.78 -5.44 15.60
C THR A 266 19.87 -5.78 16.78
N GLU A 267 19.33 -4.77 17.47
CA GLU A 267 18.42 -4.91 18.60
C GLU A 267 16.96 -5.10 18.16
N TRP A 268 16.60 -4.62 16.97
CA TRP A 268 15.26 -4.84 16.42
C TRP A 268 14.98 -6.33 16.22
N LYS A 269 13.83 -6.77 16.72
CA LYS A 269 13.27 -8.12 16.56
C LYS A 269 11.88 -8.09 15.94
N SER A 270 11.32 -6.89 15.72
CA SER A 270 9.97 -6.70 15.22
C SER A 270 9.87 -5.39 14.44
N SER A 271 8.97 -5.38 13.45
CA SER A 271 8.59 -4.16 12.74
C SER A 271 7.65 -3.27 13.56
N VAL A 272 6.87 -3.83 14.49
CA VAL A 272 5.79 -3.12 15.19
C VAL A 272 6.30 -1.91 15.98
N PRO A 273 7.33 -1.99 16.85
CA PRO A 273 7.79 -0.83 17.61
C PRO A 273 8.29 0.32 16.72
N ILE A 274 8.93 -0.01 15.60
CA ILE A 274 9.43 0.96 14.63
C ILE A 274 8.24 1.69 13.98
N ILE A 275 7.26 0.93 13.50
CA ILE A 275 6.08 1.47 12.82
C ILE A 275 5.23 2.30 13.79
N THR A 276 5.05 1.84 15.02
CA THR A 276 4.34 2.59 16.07
C THR A 276 5.04 3.91 16.38
N GLN A 277 6.36 3.89 16.60
CA GLN A 277 7.13 5.11 16.85
C GLN A 277 7.00 6.10 15.70
N TYR A 278 7.14 5.64 14.45
CA TYR A 278 6.96 6.50 13.27
C TYR A 278 5.52 7.03 13.15
N TYR A 279 4.51 6.22 13.42
CA TYR A 279 3.12 6.63 13.30
C TYR A 279 2.75 7.74 14.30
N GLU A 280 3.29 7.65 15.52
CA GLU A 280 3.07 8.63 16.59
C GLU A 280 3.84 9.93 16.39
N SER A 281 5.12 9.85 16.03
CA SER A 281 5.98 11.03 15.86
C SER A 281 5.83 11.68 14.48
N GLN A 282 5.47 10.88 13.47
CA GLN A 282 5.59 11.19 12.05
C GLN A 282 7.00 11.55 11.57
N GLU A 283 8.01 11.25 12.39
CA GLU A 283 9.44 11.49 12.16
C GLU A 283 10.18 10.15 11.92
N PRO A 284 11.23 10.13 11.06
CA PRO A 284 12.02 8.93 10.81
C PRO A 284 12.61 8.30 12.09
N VAL A 285 12.62 6.97 12.14
CA VAL A 285 13.12 6.17 13.27
C VAL A 285 14.58 5.77 13.06
N CYS A 286 15.42 6.10 14.04
CA CYS A 286 16.83 5.73 14.07
C CYS A 286 17.03 4.40 14.84
N PHE A 287 17.71 3.37 14.33
CA PHE A 287 18.30 3.21 13.00
C PHE A 287 17.96 1.85 12.37
N GLY A 288 18.14 1.76 11.06
CA GLY A 288 17.91 0.56 10.25
C GLY A 288 19.13 0.12 9.45
N GLN A 289 19.14 -1.17 9.12
CA GLN A 289 19.97 -1.76 8.06
C GLN A 289 19.10 -2.63 7.15
N CYS A 290 19.68 -3.20 6.10
CA CYS A 290 18.95 -3.91 5.03
C CYS A 290 17.88 -4.90 5.53
N TRP A 291 18.17 -5.70 6.56
CA TRP A 291 17.20 -6.65 7.10
C TRP A 291 16.05 -5.97 7.84
N VAL A 292 16.31 -4.84 8.51
CA VAL A 292 15.28 -4.03 9.18
C VAL A 292 14.35 -3.41 8.13
N PHE A 293 14.92 -2.84 7.07
CA PHE A 293 14.15 -2.32 5.94
C PHE A 293 13.28 -3.40 5.30
N SER A 294 13.85 -4.60 5.05
CA SER A 294 13.11 -5.74 4.49
C SER A 294 11.99 -6.22 5.42
N GLY A 295 12.24 -6.26 6.72
CA GLY A 295 11.25 -6.59 7.75
C GLY A 295 10.05 -5.64 7.71
N VAL A 296 10.32 -4.34 7.79
CA VAL A 296 9.28 -3.29 7.79
C VAL A 296 8.50 -3.25 6.47
N LEU A 297 9.19 -3.36 5.32
CA LEU A 297 8.52 -3.39 4.01
C LEU A 297 7.62 -4.63 3.85
N THR A 298 8.09 -5.80 4.32
CA THR A 298 7.29 -7.03 4.31
C THR A 298 6.05 -6.88 5.18
N THR A 299 6.20 -6.30 6.39
CA THR A 299 5.07 -5.98 7.28
C THR A 299 4.03 -5.11 6.60
N PHE A 300 4.42 -3.99 5.96
CA PHE A 300 3.46 -3.11 5.28
C PHE A 300 2.76 -3.79 4.09
N ALA A 301 3.50 -4.57 3.30
CA ALA A 301 2.92 -5.31 2.19
C ALA A 301 1.88 -6.34 2.67
N ARG A 302 2.22 -7.15 3.68
CA ARG A 302 1.31 -8.14 4.29
C ARG A 302 0.09 -7.47 4.94
N ALA A 303 0.29 -6.32 5.61
CA ALA A 303 -0.79 -5.55 6.22
C ALA A 303 -1.82 -5.08 5.18
N LEU A 304 -1.35 -4.67 4.00
CA LEU A 304 -2.22 -4.32 2.87
C LEU A 304 -2.75 -5.54 2.11
N GLY A 305 -2.42 -6.78 2.51
CA GLY A 305 -2.87 -8.00 1.84
C GLY A 305 -2.08 -8.35 0.58
N ILE A 306 -0.93 -7.73 0.35
CA ILE A 306 -0.02 -8.08 -0.75
C ILE A 306 0.92 -9.20 -0.27
N PRO A 307 0.93 -10.38 -0.93
CA PRO A 307 1.83 -11.45 -0.56
C PRO A 307 3.30 -11.04 -0.68
N ALA A 308 4.04 -11.19 0.42
CA ALA A 308 5.42 -10.74 0.50
C ALA A 308 6.28 -11.66 1.37
N ARG A 309 7.57 -11.69 1.05
CA ARG A 309 8.59 -12.40 1.84
C ARG A 309 9.93 -11.67 1.83
N SER A 310 10.65 -11.81 2.93
CA SER A 310 12.02 -11.31 3.09
C SER A 310 13.01 -12.30 2.47
N VAL A 311 13.91 -11.84 1.60
CA VAL A 311 14.87 -12.70 0.88
C VAL A 311 16.30 -12.24 1.12
N THR A 312 17.15 -13.11 1.65
CA THR A 312 18.59 -12.82 1.81
C THR A 312 19.39 -13.33 0.61
N ASN A 313 20.18 -12.45 0.00
CA ASN A 313 21.19 -12.81 -0.99
C ASN A 313 22.59 -12.76 -0.37
N PHE A 314 23.27 -13.91 -0.31
CA PHE A 314 24.67 -14.00 0.10
C PHE A 314 25.57 -13.59 -1.07
N ASP A 315 26.73 -13.00 -0.79
CA ASP A 315 27.71 -12.62 -1.81
C ASP A 315 27.16 -11.58 -2.81
N SER A 316 26.29 -10.69 -2.29
CA SER A 316 25.57 -9.69 -3.09
C SER A 316 26.51 -8.58 -3.57
N ALA A 317 26.59 -8.39 -4.89
CA ALA A 317 27.29 -7.27 -5.52
C ALA A 317 26.45 -5.98 -5.40
N HIS A 318 26.44 -5.39 -4.21
CA HIS A 318 25.76 -4.13 -3.93
C HIS A 318 26.67 -2.94 -4.29
N ASP A 319 26.06 -1.87 -4.80
CA ASP A 319 26.76 -0.64 -5.23
C ASP A 319 27.55 -0.75 -6.55
N THR A 320 26.97 -1.41 -7.56
CA THR A 320 27.52 -1.37 -8.92
C THR A 320 27.04 -0.12 -9.67
N ASN A 321 27.90 0.46 -10.53
CA ASN A 321 27.57 1.54 -11.46
C ASN A 321 26.60 1.09 -12.58
N CYS A 322 25.66 0.18 -12.25
CA CYS A 322 24.82 -0.57 -13.17
C CYS A 322 25.62 -1.36 -14.23
N ASN A 323 26.89 -1.64 -13.99
CA ASN A 323 27.68 -2.61 -14.75
C ASN A 323 27.59 -3.99 -14.10
N LEU A 324 27.60 -5.05 -14.91
CA LEU A 324 27.59 -6.43 -14.43
C LEU A 324 29.00 -6.91 -14.00
N ILE A 325 29.85 -5.98 -13.58
CA ILE A 325 31.28 -6.18 -13.35
C ILE A 325 31.65 -5.53 -12.01
N VAL A 326 32.38 -6.28 -11.17
CA VAL A 326 33.00 -5.79 -9.94
C VAL A 326 34.51 -5.87 -10.14
N ASP A 327 35.17 -4.72 -10.17
CA ASP A 327 36.62 -4.63 -10.38
C ASP A 327 37.34 -4.50 -9.03
N HIS A 328 38.37 -5.31 -8.82
CA HIS A 328 39.25 -5.24 -7.67
C HIS A 328 40.67 -4.88 -8.13
N TYR A 329 41.23 -3.82 -7.55
CA TYR A 329 42.58 -3.34 -7.88
C TYR A 329 43.53 -3.73 -6.76
N PHE A 330 44.61 -4.42 -7.11
CA PHE A 330 45.66 -4.84 -6.19
C PHE A 330 46.99 -4.23 -6.66
N ASP A 331 47.85 -3.88 -5.71
CA ASP A 331 49.23 -3.52 -6.01
C ASP A 331 50.10 -4.76 -6.28
N ASP A 332 51.37 -4.55 -6.55
CA ASP A 332 52.35 -5.61 -6.86
C ASP A 332 52.53 -6.59 -5.68
N ASP A 333 52.20 -6.17 -4.45
CA ASP A 333 52.25 -6.97 -3.23
C ASP A 333 50.92 -7.70 -2.93
N LEU A 334 49.97 -7.70 -3.89
CA LEU A 334 48.62 -8.25 -3.75
C LEU A 334 47.78 -7.59 -2.64
N THR A 335 48.13 -6.37 -2.25
CA THR A 335 47.37 -5.57 -1.29
C THR A 335 46.31 -4.75 -2.03
N PRO A 336 45.05 -4.69 -1.55
CA PRO A 336 44.02 -3.86 -2.18
C PRO A 336 44.44 -2.39 -2.20
N VAL A 337 44.46 -1.77 -3.38
CA VAL A 337 44.86 -0.36 -3.54
C VAL A 337 43.82 0.55 -2.89
N ALA A 338 44.19 1.23 -1.81
CA ALA A 338 43.32 2.19 -1.14
C ALA A 338 43.15 3.47 -1.98
N GLY A 339 41.92 3.92 -2.20
CA GLY A 339 41.60 5.17 -2.92
C GLY A 339 41.04 5.00 -4.33
N VAL A 340 41.11 3.79 -4.91
CA VAL A 340 40.31 3.41 -6.09
C VAL A 340 39.14 2.58 -5.57
N ALA A 341 38.08 3.24 -5.08
CA ALA A 341 37.01 2.59 -4.32
C ALA A 341 36.52 1.29 -5.00
N PRO A 342 36.84 0.10 -4.46
CA PRO A 342 36.29 -1.13 -4.97
C PRO A 342 34.83 -1.19 -4.58
N ILE A 343 33.97 -1.54 -5.53
CA ILE A 343 32.60 -1.93 -5.24
C ILE A 343 32.67 -3.20 -4.39
N ARG A 344 32.11 -3.19 -3.18
CA ARG A 344 32.24 -4.30 -2.23
C ARG A 344 31.34 -5.48 -2.66
N SER A 345 31.93 -6.62 -3.07
CA SER A 345 31.24 -7.91 -3.18
C SER A 345 31.12 -8.55 -1.79
N GLY A 346 29.91 -8.66 -1.24
CA GLY A 346 29.71 -8.98 0.18
C GLY A 346 29.72 -10.48 0.53
N THR A 347 30.89 -11.07 0.80
CA THR A 347 31.00 -12.35 1.53
C THR A 347 31.12 -12.10 3.04
N SER A 348 29.97 -11.87 3.69
CA SER A 348 29.70 -12.32 5.07
C SER A 348 30.88 -12.51 6.05
N THR A 349 31.12 -11.53 6.92
CA THR A 349 31.72 -11.75 8.24
C THR A 349 31.13 -10.74 9.23
N CYS A 350 31.34 -10.92 10.53
CA CYS A 350 31.02 -9.98 11.60
C CYS A 350 32.26 -9.94 12.48
N GLY A 351 32.71 -8.74 12.89
CA GLY A 351 33.73 -8.62 13.91
C GLY A 351 34.54 -7.33 13.82
N THR A 352 34.14 -6.35 14.63
CA THR A 352 34.83 -5.10 14.99
C THR A 352 35.12 -4.10 13.87
N THR A 353 34.48 -2.92 14.00
CA THR A 353 34.60 -1.73 13.14
C THR A 353 34.09 -1.90 11.69
N SER A 354 33.05 -1.13 11.37
CA SER A 354 32.61 -0.70 10.03
C SER A 354 32.20 -1.76 8.98
N GLY A 355 30.88 -2.06 8.96
CA GLY A 355 30.11 -2.21 7.71
C GLY A 355 29.97 -3.63 7.14
N TRP A 356 28.84 -4.28 7.46
CA TRP A 356 28.49 -5.64 7.02
C TRP A 356 27.07 -5.65 6.43
N LEU A 357 26.92 -5.92 5.13
CA LEU A 357 25.63 -5.93 4.41
C LEU A 357 25.54 -7.16 3.50
N GLY A 358 24.65 -8.10 3.83
CA GLY A 358 24.01 -8.97 2.83
C GLY A 358 22.64 -8.35 2.51
N LEU A 359 22.22 -8.27 1.24
CA LEU A 359 20.91 -7.69 0.95
C LEU A 359 19.82 -8.65 1.36
N THR A 360 19.01 -8.20 2.31
CA THR A 360 17.64 -8.68 2.45
C THR A 360 16.75 -7.80 1.59
N SER A 361 16.06 -8.36 0.60
CA SER A 361 15.09 -7.66 -0.25
C SER A 361 13.71 -8.26 -0.02
N ALA A 362 12.68 -7.42 0.09
CA ALA A 362 11.31 -7.90 0.08
C ALA A 362 10.92 -8.21 -1.36
N THR A 363 10.56 -9.47 -1.64
CA THR A 363 9.94 -9.82 -2.91
C THR A 363 8.44 -9.73 -2.76
N ILE A 364 7.81 -8.91 -3.61
CA ILE A 364 6.36 -8.77 -3.72
C ILE A 364 5.91 -9.58 -4.93
N SER A 365 5.04 -10.57 -4.72
CA SER A 365 4.49 -11.38 -5.80
C SER A 365 3.25 -10.69 -6.36
N THR A 366 3.25 -10.38 -7.66
CA THR A 366 2.03 -10.04 -8.41
C THR A 366 1.82 -11.12 -9.47
N ALA A 367 0.60 -11.65 -9.55
CA ALA A 367 0.31 -12.79 -10.41
C ALA A 367 0.50 -12.43 -11.89
N GLY A 368 1.46 -13.09 -12.55
CA GLY A 368 1.41 -13.49 -13.96
C GLY A 368 1.32 -12.45 -15.09
N ARG A 369 1.19 -11.13 -14.85
CA ARG A 369 1.08 -10.14 -15.96
C ARG A 369 2.40 -9.42 -16.23
N ARG A 370 2.83 -9.46 -17.50
CA ARG A 370 4.09 -8.90 -18.01
C ARG A 370 4.21 -7.41 -17.71
N LEU A 371 5.27 -7.02 -17.00
CA LEU A 371 5.73 -5.63 -16.89
C LEU A 371 6.36 -5.19 -18.23
N MET A 372 5.77 -4.18 -18.87
CA MET A 372 6.47 -3.37 -19.88
C MET A 372 7.31 -2.30 -19.14
N PRO A 373 8.59 -2.08 -19.49
CA PRO A 373 9.39 -1.06 -18.84
C PRO A 373 8.91 0.33 -19.29
N ARG A 374 8.29 1.11 -18.39
CA ARG A 374 8.15 2.56 -18.52
C ARG A 374 9.14 3.25 -17.57
N ARG A 375 9.65 4.39 -18.06
CA ARG A 375 10.83 5.17 -17.60
C ARG A 375 11.15 5.10 -16.10
N ARG A 376 12.40 4.72 -15.78
CA ARG A 376 13.00 4.87 -14.44
C ARG A 376 13.13 6.34 -14.06
N SER A 377 12.76 6.67 -12.82
CA SER A 377 13.11 7.91 -12.16
C SER A 377 14.64 8.02 -12.02
N ARG A 378 15.17 9.22 -12.26
CA ARG A 378 16.56 9.56 -12.01
C ARG A 378 16.71 9.93 -10.52
N ALA A 379 16.75 8.95 -9.64
CA ALA A 379 17.19 9.14 -8.27
C ALA A 379 17.89 7.86 -7.79
N ARG A 380 18.92 8.02 -6.95
CA ARG A 380 19.72 6.90 -6.40
C ARG A 380 18.90 6.16 -5.33
N ALA A 381 17.89 5.38 -5.69
CA ALA A 381 17.17 4.58 -4.68
C ALA A 381 16.54 3.30 -5.25
N CYS A 382 16.28 2.37 -4.31
CA CYS A 382 15.73 1.01 -4.39
C CYS A 382 15.27 0.50 -5.77
N THR A 383 15.73 -0.70 -6.13
CA THR A 383 15.27 -1.37 -7.35
C THR A 383 13.79 -1.75 -7.21
N ALA A 384 12.95 -1.17 -8.07
CA ALA A 384 11.54 -1.50 -8.18
C ALA A 384 11.31 -3.03 -8.32
N PRO A 385 10.16 -3.57 -7.84
CA PRO A 385 9.84 -4.98 -7.99
C PRO A 385 9.96 -5.42 -9.46
N GLY A 386 10.87 -6.35 -9.71
CA GLY A 386 11.08 -7.02 -10.99
C GLY A 386 10.57 -8.46 -10.92
N PRO A 387 10.05 -9.02 -12.02
CA PRO A 387 9.52 -10.38 -12.00
C PRO A 387 10.66 -11.38 -11.81
N ALA A 388 10.60 -12.20 -10.76
CA ALA A 388 11.59 -13.25 -10.47
C ALA A 388 11.77 -14.24 -11.64
N ARG A 389 10.72 -14.47 -12.45
CA ARG A 389 10.75 -15.32 -13.66
C ARG A 389 11.45 -14.72 -14.88
N SER A 390 12.02 -13.51 -14.80
CA SER A 390 12.75 -12.88 -15.93
C SER A 390 14.21 -13.33 -16.11
N GLY A 391 14.74 -14.22 -15.26
CA GLY A 391 15.89 -15.08 -15.60
C GLY A 391 15.38 -16.52 -15.86
N PRO A 392 15.71 -17.19 -16.99
CA PRO A 392 16.95 -17.12 -17.77
C PRO A 392 16.73 -16.73 -19.26
N SER A 393 15.93 -15.71 -19.56
CA SER A 393 15.87 -15.16 -20.93
C SER A 393 16.45 -13.76 -20.96
N ARG A 394 17.63 -13.60 -21.58
CA ARG A 394 18.30 -12.31 -21.81
C ARG A 394 17.40 -11.35 -22.61
N ARG A 395 16.55 -10.58 -21.94
CA ARG A 395 15.85 -9.42 -22.52
C ARG A 395 15.90 -8.23 -21.57
N ALA A 396 17.10 -7.69 -21.38
CA ALA A 396 17.27 -6.29 -21.00
C ALA A 396 17.54 -5.51 -22.30
N SER A 397 16.51 -4.84 -22.86
CA SER A 397 16.68 -4.01 -24.05
C SER A 397 17.21 -2.64 -23.65
N TRP A 398 18.48 -2.37 -23.93
CA TRP A 398 19.11 -1.06 -23.73
C TRP A 398 19.10 -0.28 -25.05
N ASN A 399 18.28 0.77 -25.14
CA ASN A 399 18.38 1.77 -26.21
C ASN A 399 19.05 3.03 -25.65
N CYS A 400 20.38 3.10 -25.79
CA CYS A 400 21.15 4.32 -25.51
C CYS A 400 21.13 5.23 -26.74
N ARG A 401 20.33 6.31 -26.71
CA ARG A 401 20.57 7.48 -27.57
C ARG A 401 21.34 8.51 -26.74
N SER A 402 22.63 8.65 -27.00
CA SER A 402 23.47 9.71 -26.43
C SER A 402 23.16 11.04 -27.10
N THR A 403 22.54 11.99 -26.40
CA THR A 403 22.59 13.40 -26.79
C THR A 403 23.94 13.97 -26.38
N ARG A 404 24.89 14.05 -27.33
CA ARG A 404 26.10 14.87 -27.20
C ARG A 404 25.66 16.35 -27.18
N ARG A 405 25.86 17.05 -26.06
CA ARG A 405 25.94 18.52 -26.06
C ARG A 405 27.32 18.90 -26.58
N SER A 406 27.38 19.42 -27.80
CA SER A 406 28.57 20.09 -28.33
C SER A 406 28.76 21.43 -27.62
N SER A 407 29.85 21.56 -26.87
CA SER A 407 30.41 22.84 -26.46
C SER A 407 31.10 23.48 -27.68
N SER A 408 30.64 24.65 -28.10
CA SER A 408 31.37 25.52 -29.04
C SER A 408 31.72 26.86 -28.39
N PRO A 409 32.89 27.46 -28.67
CA PRO A 409 33.44 28.58 -27.92
C PRO A 409 32.87 29.93 -28.39
N ARG A 410 32.78 30.89 -27.46
CA ARG A 410 32.51 32.31 -27.75
C ARG A 410 33.67 32.91 -28.56
N SER A 411 33.39 33.43 -29.75
CA SER A 411 34.29 34.34 -30.49
C SER A 411 33.82 35.79 -30.40
N MET A 412 34.78 36.70 -30.27
CA MET A 412 34.64 38.14 -30.13
C MET A 412 33.98 38.82 -31.33
N ARG A 413 33.35 39.97 -31.05
CA ARG A 413 32.86 40.95 -32.03
C ARG A 413 34.01 41.54 -32.84
N ALA A 414 33.81 41.68 -34.15
CA ALA A 414 34.36 42.77 -34.95
C ALA A 414 33.31 43.22 -35.97
N SER A 415 33.20 44.54 -36.10
CA SER A 415 32.26 45.31 -36.89
C SER A 415 32.60 45.36 -38.38
N SER A 416 31.59 45.30 -39.24
CA SER A 416 31.63 45.98 -40.55
C SER A 416 30.23 46.26 -41.09
N THR A 417 29.99 47.56 -41.31
CA THR A 417 29.12 48.23 -42.30
C THR A 417 28.85 47.37 -43.54
N GLY A 418 27.64 47.25 -44.12
CA GLY A 418 26.71 48.29 -44.53
C GLY A 418 26.65 48.30 -46.06
N SER A 419 25.50 47.93 -46.65
CA SER A 419 24.96 48.35 -47.97
C SER A 419 23.97 47.31 -48.53
N ALA A 420 22.80 47.79 -48.95
CA ALA A 420 21.73 47.10 -49.67
C ALA A 420 21.86 47.38 -51.20
N PRO A 421 20.83 47.18 -52.04
CA PRO A 421 20.10 45.99 -52.54
C PRO A 421 20.35 45.87 -54.10
N PRO A 422 19.54 45.28 -55.04
CA PRO A 422 18.12 44.87 -54.99
C PRO A 422 17.66 43.61 -55.77
N THR A 423 16.36 43.30 -55.53
CA THR A 423 15.32 42.69 -56.41
C THR A 423 15.57 41.35 -57.10
N ALA A 424 14.69 40.39 -56.78
CA ALA A 424 13.95 39.67 -57.82
C ALA A 424 12.57 40.35 -57.96
N LEU A 425 12.04 40.32 -59.20
CA LEU A 425 10.75 40.83 -59.71
C LEU A 425 9.66 41.20 -58.69
#